data_AF-A0A7R9DD84-F1
#
_entry.id   AF-A0A7R9DD84-F1
#
_cell.length_a   1.000
_cell.length_b   1.000
_cell.length_c   1.000
_cell.angle_alpha   90.00
_cell.angle_beta   90.00
_cell.angle_gamma   90.00
#
_symmetry.space_group_name_H-M   'P 1'
#
loop_
_entity.id
_entity.type
_entity.pdbx_description
1 polymer ?
#
loop_
_entity_poly.entity_id
_entity_poly.type
_entity_poly.pdbx_seq_one_letter_code
_entity_poly.pdbx_strand_id
1 'polypeptide(L)'
;MRMRNARDMTPESCQGFTVHPPKDFYPIHWRKWALYFDEERSGHTMAKLKEATAIHVWNKFSVHKNVTVGSKQPYALIAQHFCPRVYSHAGPVF
;
A
#
# COMPACT_ATOMS: atom_id res chain seq x y z
N MET A 1 -15.41 30.60 -1.77
CA MET A 1 -15.87 29.63 -0.77
C MET A 1 -14.65 28.87 -0.26
N ARG A 2 -14.31 28.96 1.04
CA ARG A 2 -13.13 28.28 1.59
C ARG A 2 -13.58 26.94 2.18
N MET A 3 -13.14 25.84 1.60
CA MET A 3 -13.44 24.50 2.11
C MET A 3 -12.71 24.28 3.44
N ARG A 4 -13.44 23.77 4.44
CA ARG A 4 -12.93 23.55 5.81
C ARG A 4 -12.32 22.17 6.00
N ASN A 5 -12.80 21.16 5.27
CA ASN A 5 -12.24 19.81 5.30
C ASN A 5 -11.81 19.36 3.90
N ALA A 6 -10.69 18.64 3.84
CA ALA A 6 -10.20 18.04 2.60
C ALA A 6 -11.19 17.02 1.99
N ARG A 7 -12.08 16.45 2.81
CA ARG A 7 -13.12 15.51 2.35
C ARG A 7 -14.23 16.15 1.54
N ASP A 8 -14.42 17.47 1.69
CA ASP A 8 -15.47 18.21 1.01
C ASP A 8 -14.99 18.72 -0.37
N MET A 9 -13.70 18.51 -0.70
CA MET A 9 -13.06 18.98 -1.92
C MET A 9 -13.50 18.18 -3.14
N THR A 10 -14.02 18.89 -4.15
CA THR A 10 -14.34 18.35 -5.48
C THR A 10 -13.44 18.98 -6.54
N PRO A 11 -13.26 18.35 -7.72
CA PRO A 11 -12.48 18.96 -8.80
C PRO A 11 -12.99 20.35 -9.21
N GLU A 12 -14.31 20.54 -9.27
CA GLU A 12 -14.95 21.80 -9.67
C GLU A 12 -14.70 22.91 -8.66
N SER A 13 -14.69 22.56 -7.38
CA SER A 13 -14.45 23.49 -6.27
C SER A 13 -12.97 23.74 -5.98
N CYS A 14 -12.08 22.91 -6.55
CA CYS A 14 -10.64 22.92 -6.28
C CYS A 14 -9.77 23.11 -7.53
N GLN A 15 -10.24 23.88 -8.52
CA GLN A 15 -9.46 24.22 -9.74
C GLN A 15 -8.90 22.99 -10.47
N GLY A 16 -9.67 21.90 -10.51
CA GLY A 16 -9.25 20.64 -11.13
C GLY A 16 -8.42 19.71 -10.24
N PHE A 17 -8.14 20.07 -8.98
CA PHE A 17 -7.53 19.14 -8.03
C PHE A 17 -8.52 18.06 -7.58
N THR A 18 -8.14 16.81 -7.76
CA THR A 18 -8.85 15.65 -7.20
C THR A 18 -8.23 15.27 -5.86
N VAL A 19 -9.04 15.27 -4.80
CA VAL A 19 -8.64 14.72 -3.49
C VAL A 19 -9.13 13.29 -3.37
N HIS A 20 -8.20 12.35 -3.31
CA HIS A 20 -8.51 10.94 -3.19
C HIS A 20 -8.78 10.53 -1.74
N PRO A 21 -9.73 9.61 -1.50
CA PRO A 21 -9.96 9.07 -0.17
C PRO A 21 -8.76 8.25 0.32
N PRO A 22 -8.53 8.16 1.65
CA PRO A 22 -7.41 7.39 2.20
C PRO A 22 -7.35 5.93 1.77
N LYS A 23 -8.47 5.30 1.42
CA LYS A 23 -8.49 3.89 0.95
C LYS A 23 -7.65 3.66 -0.31
N ASP A 24 -7.46 4.68 -1.13
CA ASP A 24 -6.75 4.59 -2.41
C ASP A 24 -5.22 4.52 -2.20
N PHE A 25 -4.70 5.09 -1.10
CA PHE A 25 -3.25 5.22 -0.83
C PHE A 25 -2.81 4.60 0.50
N TYR A 26 -3.74 4.44 1.43
CA TYR A 26 -3.56 3.88 2.77
C TYR A 26 -4.63 2.81 3.07
N PRO A 27 -4.77 1.77 2.23
CA PRO A 27 -5.78 0.71 2.41
C PRO A 27 -5.61 -0.06 3.73
N ILE A 28 -4.40 -0.08 4.29
CA ILE A 28 -4.10 -0.62 5.61
C ILE A 28 -3.67 0.52 6.53
N HIS A 29 -4.47 0.74 7.58
CA HIS A 29 -4.16 1.69 8.63
C HIS A 29 -2.83 1.33 9.32
N TRP A 30 -2.02 2.34 9.67
CA TRP A 30 -0.67 2.15 10.21
C TRP A 30 -0.58 1.18 11.38
N ARG A 31 -1.57 1.13 12.28
CA ARG A 31 -1.60 0.15 13.41
C ARG A 31 -1.62 -1.32 12.96
N LYS A 32 -1.97 -1.60 11.71
CA LYS A 32 -2.04 -2.93 11.10
C LYS A 32 -0.95 -3.16 10.05
N TRP A 33 0.12 -2.34 10.07
CA TRP A 33 1.24 -2.40 9.12
C TRP A 33 1.80 -3.81 8.92
N ALA A 34 1.82 -4.64 9.97
CA ALA A 34 2.36 -5.99 9.92
C ALA A 34 1.62 -6.92 8.94
N LEU A 35 0.37 -6.61 8.57
CA LEU A 35 -0.39 -7.38 7.58
C LEU A 35 0.31 -7.44 6.22
N TYR A 36 1.10 -6.43 5.85
CA TYR A 36 1.87 -6.45 4.59
C TYR A 36 2.92 -7.56 4.54
N PHE A 37 3.29 -8.12 5.70
CA PHE A 37 4.37 -9.08 5.86
C PHE A 37 3.88 -10.43 6.41
N ASP A 38 2.57 -10.61 6.55
CA ASP A 38 1.93 -11.78 7.15
C ASP A 38 1.42 -12.73 6.06
N GLU A 39 2.06 -13.89 5.93
CA GLU A 39 1.71 -14.91 4.94
C GLU A 39 0.39 -15.61 5.25
N GLU A 40 0.09 -15.86 6.52
CA GLU A 40 -1.13 -16.54 6.95
C GLU A 40 -2.38 -15.74 6.57
N ARG A 41 -2.27 -14.40 6.66
CA ARG A 41 -3.35 -13.47 6.31
C ARG A 41 -3.18 -12.85 4.92
N SER A 42 -2.39 -13.47 4.06
CA SER A 42 -2.07 -12.91 2.74
C SER A 42 -3.31 -12.68 1.88
N GLY A 43 -4.19 -13.69 1.74
CA GLY A 43 -5.42 -13.56 0.94
C GLY A 43 -6.34 -12.42 1.41
N HIS A 44 -6.55 -12.32 2.73
CA HIS A 44 -7.33 -11.23 3.34
C HIS A 44 -6.69 -9.86 3.09
N THR A 45 -5.37 -9.79 3.17
CA THR A 45 -4.63 -8.56 2.95
C THR A 45 -4.73 -8.13 1.49
N MET A 46 -4.41 -9.03 0.56
CA MET A 46 -4.49 -8.78 -0.89
C MET A 46 -5.90 -8.36 -1.33
N ALA A 47 -6.96 -8.95 -0.75
CA ALA A 47 -8.34 -8.53 -1.02
C ALA A 47 -8.61 -7.05 -0.67
N LYS A 48 -7.98 -6.52 0.39
CA LYS A 48 -8.08 -5.09 0.76
C LYS A 48 -7.26 -4.18 -0.15
N LEU A 49 -6.18 -4.70 -0.73
CA LEU A 49 -5.27 -3.95 -1.59
C LEU A 49 -5.74 -3.88 -3.03
N LYS A 50 -6.74 -4.70 -3.41
CA LYS A 50 -7.21 -4.87 -4.80
C LYS A 50 -7.56 -3.56 -5.52
N GLU A 51 -8.23 -2.64 -4.83
CA GLU A 51 -8.70 -1.37 -5.41
C GLU A 51 -7.79 -0.18 -5.04
N ALA A 52 -6.66 -0.44 -4.37
CA ALA A 52 -5.73 0.61 -3.98
C ALA A 52 -4.85 1.03 -5.15
N THR A 53 -4.63 2.34 -5.30
CA THR A 53 -3.69 2.90 -6.28
C THR A 53 -2.24 2.73 -5.83
N ALA A 54 -2.00 2.85 -4.53
CA ALA A 54 -0.69 2.65 -3.94
C ALA A 54 -0.80 2.03 -2.55
N ILE A 55 0.30 1.44 -2.09
CA ILE A 55 0.44 0.95 -0.72
C ILE A 55 1.53 1.73 0.00
N HIS A 56 1.36 1.85 1.32
CA HIS A 56 2.37 2.42 2.19
C HIS A 56 2.75 1.37 3.23
N VAL A 57 3.99 0.86 3.17
CA VAL A 57 4.48 -0.21 4.04
C VAL A 57 4.97 0.28 5.41
N TRP A 58 4.82 1.57 5.70
CA TRP A 58 5.08 2.20 6.99
C TRP A 58 6.51 1.97 7.54
N ASN A 59 7.55 2.35 6.77
CA ASN A 59 8.97 2.09 7.02
C ASN A 59 9.42 2.21 8.49
N LYS A 60 8.94 3.23 9.24
CA LYS A 60 9.27 3.39 10.66
C LYS A 60 8.93 2.15 11.51
N PHE A 61 7.84 1.46 11.19
CA PHE A 61 7.41 0.25 11.88
C PHE A 61 7.93 -1.03 11.22
N SER A 62 8.12 -1.02 9.91
CA SER A 62 8.49 -2.20 9.13
C SER A 62 9.99 -2.36 8.86
N VAL A 63 10.84 -1.43 9.30
CA VAL A 63 12.30 -1.43 9.02
C VAL A 63 13.02 -2.74 9.35
N HIS A 64 12.54 -3.51 10.33
CA HIS A 64 13.14 -4.79 10.72
C HIS A 64 12.38 -6.01 10.19
N LYS A 65 11.43 -5.83 9.27
CA LYS A 65 10.72 -6.94 8.62
C LYS A 65 11.38 -7.28 7.30
N ASN A 66 11.78 -8.54 7.22
CA ASN A 66 12.27 -9.15 6.01
C ASN A 66 11.13 -9.43 5.03
N VAL A 67 11.38 -9.21 3.75
CA VAL A 67 10.57 -9.71 2.66
C VAL A 67 11.34 -10.81 1.95
N THR A 68 10.87 -12.04 2.05
CA THR A 68 11.50 -13.19 1.39
C THR A 68 11.03 -13.28 -0.07
N VAL A 69 11.96 -13.36 -1.01
CA VAL A 69 11.62 -13.51 -2.43
C VAL A 69 10.93 -14.86 -2.67
N GLY A 70 9.81 -14.84 -3.40
CA GLY A 70 8.96 -16.00 -3.66
C GLY A 70 7.98 -16.37 -2.53
N SER A 71 7.97 -15.63 -1.42
CA SER A 71 7.02 -15.87 -0.32
C SER A 71 5.59 -15.43 -0.68
N LYS A 72 4.63 -15.81 0.18
CA LYS A 72 3.25 -15.33 0.06
C LYS A 72 3.01 -14.03 0.83
N GLN A 73 4.06 -13.34 1.27
CA GLN A 73 3.89 -12.06 1.96
C GLN A 73 3.22 -11.05 1.01
N PRO A 74 2.17 -10.32 1.43
CA PRO A 74 1.48 -9.39 0.54
C PRO A 74 2.40 -8.37 -0.15
N TYR A 75 3.42 -7.87 0.56
CA TYR A 75 4.38 -6.97 -0.06
C TYR A 75 5.27 -7.67 -1.11
N ALA A 76 5.67 -8.92 -0.88
CA ALA A 76 6.40 -9.72 -1.87
C ALA A 76 5.58 -9.91 -3.15
N LEU A 77 4.28 -10.27 -3.00
CA LEU A 77 3.36 -10.47 -4.13
C LEU A 77 3.14 -9.19 -4.93
N ILE A 78 2.96 -8.04 -4.25
CA ILE A 78 2.83 -6.74 -4.91
C ILE A 78 4.11 -6.35 -5.64
N ALA A 79 5.28 -6.50 -4.99
CA ALA A 79 6.56 -6.18 -5.60
C ALA A 79 6.84 -7.05 -6.83
N GLN A 80 6.52 -8.34 -6.76
CA GLN A 80 6.64 -9.27 -7.88
C GLN A 80 5.73 -8.88 -9.05
N HIS A 81 4.48 -8.48 -8.76
CA HIS A 81 3.50 -8.17 -9.80
C HIS A 81 3.74 -6.81 -10.47
N PHE A 82 3.98 -5.75 -9.67
CA PHE A 82 4.05 -4.37 -10.18
C PHE A 82 5.48 -3.90 -10.45
N CYS A 83 6.50 -4.53 -9.86
CA CYS A 83 7.91 -4.17 -10.04
C CYS A 83 8.78 -5.38 -10.46
N PRO A 84 8.37 -6.20 -11.46
CA PRO A 84 8.97 -7.51 -11.72
C PRO A 84 10.46 -7.46 -12.02
N ARG A 85 10.95 -6.43 -12.72
CA ARG A 85 12.38 -6.26 -13.03
C ARG A 85 13.22 -6.00 -11.79
N VAL A 86 12.74 -5.15 -10.88
CA VAL A 86 13.47 -4.87 -9.63
C VAL A 86 13.41 -6.10 -8.74
N TYR A 87 12.24 -6.74 -8.66
CA TYR A 87 12.03 -7.95 -7.87
C TYR A 87 12.92 -9.11 -8.33
N SER A 88 13.12 -9.31 -9.64
CA SER A 88 13.99 -10.38 -10.16
C SER A 88 15.48 -10.16 -9.87
N HIS A 89 15.89 -8.93 -9.56
CA HIS A 89 17.25 -8.59 -9.17
C HIS A 89 17.43 -8.41 -7.65
N ALA A 90 16.36 -8.60 -6.86
CA ALA A 90 16.46 -8.58 -5.41
C ALA A 90 17.26 -9.79 -4.91
N GLY A 91 17.95 -9.62 -3.78
CA GLY A 91 18.54 -10.76 -3.06
C GLY A 91 17.47 -11.69 -2.50
N PRO A 92 17.83 -12.83 -1.89
CA PRO A 92 16.87 -13.78 -1.32
C PRO A 92 15.89 -13.15 -0.31
N VAL A 93 16.35 -12.07 0.33
CA VAL A 93 15.58 -11.24 1.26
C VAL A 93 15.89 -9.77 0.94
N PHE A 94 14.88 -8.90 1.00
CA PHE A 94 15.00 -7.45 0.92
C PHE A 94 14.11 -6.72 1.93
#